data_AF-A0A8H6X431-F1
#
_entry.id   AF-A0A8H6X431-F1
#
_cell.length_a   1.000
_cell.length_b   1.000
_cell.length_c   1.000
_cell.angle_alpha   90.00
_cell.angle_beta   90.00
_cell.angle_gamma   90.00
#
_symmetry.space_group_name_H-M   'P 1'
#
loop_
_entity.id
_entity.type
_entity.pdbx_description
1 polymer ?
#
loop_
_entity_poly.entity_id
_entity_poly.type
_entity_poly.pdbx_seq_one_letter_code
_entity_poly.pdbx_strand_id
1 'polypeptide(L)'
;MQRQLLEARLRFVKILKVVVDEWDQDLTDINELRQERMDIQLLSDAEWLRFFRFTQGEVHLLVDALDLPEIISDENHIQEDRVTALCMLLRRLAYPCRLVDMEREFGWEASRVSSISFRFDPHRLTPHKLAEFTRIFIAKGCPVPSIAAIIDGTLKKTARPSRNQRILFNGWKRIHCLKYHLVVSPDGIIIHVYSPVEGRRHDATVLKESGLLDILDKHFWGPNGERYFIYGDPAYQTGAHIMAPYKGAHLTEDKRAWNAQMSKIQEPVEWMFKEVNSVFKFLNFSENQKVLLSPCGLFYMVPVLLTNAHTILHLPQTPRYFNCTPPSLNEYFHGDAVDDEDLDAWCMTAPWTAMDSAEDDSDGEGEDEEE
;
A
#
# COMPACT_ATOMS: atom_id res chain seq x y z
N MET A 1 -5.23 3.04 24.32
CA MET A 1 -3.97 3.50 23.67
C MET A 1 -2.83 2.47 23.67
N GLN A 2 -1.99 2.30 24.72
CA GLN A 2 -0.83 1.36 24.69
C GLN A 2 -1.20 -0.11 24.35
N ARG A 3 -2.36 -0.58 24.82
CA ARG A 3 -2.85 -1.93 24.54
C ARG A 3 -3.33 -2.13 23.10
N GLN A 4 -4.01 -1.14 22.51
CA GLN A 4 -4.43 -1.18 21.10
C GLN A 4 -3.24 -1.02 20.15
N LEU A 5 -2.27 -0.18 20.52
CA LEU A 5 -0.98 -0.05 19.82
C LEU A 5 -0.22 -1.38 19.82
N LEU A 6 -0.18 -2.06 20.97
CA LEU A 6 0.40 -3.40 21.11
C LEU A 6 -0.38 -4.45 20.32
N GLU A 7 -1.71 -4.40 20.29
CA GLU A 7 -2.55 -5.34 19.54
C GLU A 7 -2.43 -5.17 18.01
N ALA A 8 -2.36 -3.93 17.50
CA ALA A 8 -2.08 -3.66 16.10
C ALA A 8 -0.67 -4.11 15.69
N ARG A 9 0.33 -3.86 16.56
CA ARG A 9 1.70 -4.39 16.44
C ARG A 9 1.70 -5.92 16.34
N LEU A 10 0.97 -6.61 17.24
CA LEU A 10 0.88 -8.07 17.27
C LEU A 10 0.12 -8.68 16.08
N ARG A 11 -0.82 -7.96 15.46
CA ARG A 11 -1.56 -8.44 14.28
C ARG A 11 -0.72 -8.40 13.02
N PHE A 12 0.05 -7.33 12.81
CA PHE A 12 0.94 -7.27 11.65
C PHE A 12 2.16 -8.20 11.80
N VAL A 13 2.63 -8.44 13.02
CA VAL A 13 3.57 -9.54 13.36
C VAL A 13 3.09 -10.86 12.77
N LYS A 14 1.82 -11.23 13.01
CA LYS A 14 1.23 -12.46 12.45
C LYS A 14 1.14 -12.45 10.92
N ILE A 15 1.06 -11.27 10.32
CA ILE A 15 0.90 -11.05 8.88
C ILE A 15 2.23 -11.11 8.13
N LEU A 16 3.29 -10.46 8.64
CA LEU A 16 4.66 -10.70 8.20
C LEU A 16 5.04 -12.16 8.42
N LYS A 17 4.60 -12.72 9.54
CA LYS A 17 4.74 -14.13 9.81
C LYS A 17 4.04 -14.99 8.76
N VAL A 18 2.84 -14.69 8.26
CA VAL A 18 2.24 -15.43 7.14
C VAL A 18 3.06 -15.29 5.85
N VAL A 19 3.55 -14.08 5.57
CA VAL A 19 4.50 -13.85 4.45
C VAL A 19 5.71 -14.75 4.60
N VAL A 20 6.21 -14.94 5.83
CA VAL A 20 7.39 -15.71 6.21
C VAL A 20 7.15 -17.22 6.36
N ASP A 21 6.00 -17.66 6.83
CA ASP A 21 5.65 -19.08 7.04
C ASP A 21 5.43 -19.78 5.70
N GLU A 22 4.94 -19.05 4.69
CA GLU A 22 4.95 -19.51 3.31
C GLU A 22 6.34 -19.51 2.65
N TRP A 23 7.33 -18.85 3.25
CA TRP A 23 8.73 -19.03 2.84
C TRP A 23 9.21 -20.46 3.13
N ASP A 24 8.56 -21.17 4.06
CA ASP A 24 8.96 -22.51 4.53
C ASP A 24 8.37 -23.66 3.67
N GLN A 25 7.25 -23.44 2.99
CA GLN A 25 6.55 -24.51 2.25
C GLN A 25 7.22 -24.93 0.93
N ASP A 26 8.14 -24.12 0.40
CA ASP A 26 8.84 -24.37 -0.88
C ASP A 26 10.23 -25.04 -0.70
N LEU A 27 10.68 -25.33 0.52
CA LEU A 27 12.05 -25.79 0.79
C LEU A 27 12.11 -26.98 1.77
N THR A 28 11.81 -28.17 1.27
CA THR A 28 12.36 -29.41 1.85
C THR A 28 13.46 -29.90 0.92
N ASP A 29 14.63 -30.16 1.52
CA ASP A 29 15.92 -30.48 0.90
C ASP A 29 16.67 -29.28 0.29
N ILE A 30 17.64 -28.74 1.04
CA ILE A 30 19.04 -28.49 0.64
C ILE A 30 19.76 -27.96 1.90
N ASN A 31 20.48 -28.83 2.61
CA ASN A 31 21.19 -28.45 3.84
C ASN A 31 22.72 -28.58 3.74
N GLU A 32 23.31 -28.52 2.53
CA GLU A 32 24.74 -28.85 2.36
C GLU A 32 25.60 -27.90 1.50
N LEU A 33 25.18 -26.65 1.22
CA LEU A 33 26.01 -25.73 0.43
C LEU A 33 26.12 -24.32 1.04
N ARG A 34 26.83 -24.20 2.19
CA ARG A 34 27.22 -22.89 2.75
C ARG A 34 28.57 -22.44 2.17
N GLN A 35 28.55 -21.69 1.06
CA GLN A 35 29.70 -20.94 0.54
C GLN A 35 29.39 -19.43 0.51
N GLU A 36 30.34 -18.64 1.00
CA GLU A 36 30.50 -17.17 0.97
C GLU A 36 29.21 -16.32 0.99
N ARG A 37 28.75 -16.01 2.20
CA ARG A 37 27.69 -15.04 2.50
C ARG A 37 28.09 -13.63 2.04
N MET A 38 27.17 -12.89 1.40
CA MET A 38 27.38 -11.47 1.13
C MET A 38 27.51 -10.68 2.43
N ASP A 39 28.63 -9.99 2.60
CA ASP A 39 28.82 -9.03 3.68
C ASP A 39 28.24 -7.68 3.25
N ILE A 40 26.99 -7.41 3.68
CA ILE A 40 26.26 -6.20 3.33
C ILE A 40 26.98 -4.91 3.79
N GLN A 41 27.86 -5.00 4.80
CA GLN A 41 28.61 -3.86 5.32
C GLN A 41 29.71 -3.37 4.36
N LEU A 42 30.12 -4.21 3.41
CA LEU A 42 31.15 -3.88 2.43
C LEU A 42 30.59 -3.32 1.11
N LEU A 43 29.26 -3.29 0.96
CA LEU A 43 28.60 -2.78 -0.23
C LEU A 43 28.70 -1.25 -0.31
N SER A 44 28.93 -0.73 -1.51
CA SER A 44 28.83 0.70 -1.81
C SER A 44 27.37 1.19 -1.80
N ASP A 45 27.14 2.49 -1.64
CA ASP A 45 25.79 3.07 -1.70
C ASP A 45 25.05 2.73 -3.01
N ALA A 46 25.77 2.65 -4.13
CA ALA A 46 25.20 2.26 -5.41
C ALA A 46 24.72 0.81 -5.42
N GLU A 47 25.45 -0.09 -4.75
CA GLU A 47 25.04 -1.48 -4.57
C GLU A 47 23.86 -1.59 -3.59
N TRP A 48 23.88 -0.84 -2.49
CA TRP A 48 22.76 -0.75 -1.56
C TRP A 48 21.45 -0.34 -2.24
N LEU A 49 21.47 0.73 -3.05
CA LEU A 49 20.31 1.15 -3.84
C LEU A 49 19.87 0.07 -4.85
N ARG A 50 20.82 -0.64 -5.46
CA ARG A 50 20.54 -1.70 -6.44
C ARG A 50 19.94 -2.95 -5.80
N PHE A 51 20.34 -3.30 -4.58
CA PHE A 51 19.83 -4.48 -3.88
C PHE A 51 18.57 -4.19 -3.06
N PHE A 52 18.53 -3.05 -2.37
CA PHE A 52 17.54 -2.77 -1.32
C PHE A 52 16.66 -1.56 -1.60
N ARG A 53 16.96 -0.77 -2.65
CA ARG A 53 16.29 0.50 -3.00
C ARG A 53 16.54 1.67 -2.05
N PHE A 54 17.35 1.44 -1.03
CA PHE A 54 17.78 2.43 -0.05
C PHE A 54 19.29 2.27 0.15
N THR A 55 19.99 3.37 0.42
CA THR A 55 21.37 3.37 0.91
C THR A 55 21.45 2.75 2.31
N GLN A 56 22.65 2.40 2.75
CA GLN A 56 22.86 1.85 4.10
C GLN A 56 22.33 2.81 5.19
N GLY A 57 22.68 4.10 5.09
CA GLY A 57 22.23 5.11 6.05
C GLY A 57 20.71 5.26 6.07
N GLU A 58 20.06 5.22 4.92
CA GLU A 58 18.59 5.26 4.81
C GLU A 58 17.94 4.02 5.44
N VAL A 59 18.51 2.83 5.26
CA VAL A 59 18.02 1.62 5.94
C VAL A 59 18.11 1.81 7.46
N HIS A 60 19.22 2.31 8.01
CA HIS A 60 19.31 2.57 9.45
C HIS A 60 18.21 3.54 9.94
N LEU A 61 17.99 4.65 9.22
CA LEU A 61 16.91 5.59 9.52
C LEU A 61 15.53 4.93 9.47
N LEU A 62 15.29 4.03 8.51
CA LEU A 62 14.03 3.30 8.41
C LEU A 62 13.83 2.33 9.56
N VAL A 63 14.88 1.60 9.93
CA VAL A 63 14.81 0.67 11.05
C VAL A 63 14.46 1.41 12.35
N ASP A 64 15.00 2.61 12.55
CA ASP A 64 14.61 3.49 13.67
C ASP A 64 13.16 3.98 13.53
N ALA A 65 12.80 4.55 12.39
CA ALA A 65 11.46 5.13 12.16
C ALA A 65 10.33 4.08 12.22
N LEU A 66 10.65 2.83 11.89
CA LEU A 66 9.71 1.71 11.97
C LEU A 66 9.63 1.07 13.37
N ASP A 67 10.42 1.54 14.34
CA ASP A 67 10.50 1.01 15.70
C ASP A 67 10.78 -0.51 15.69
N LEU A 68 11.71 -0.95 14.83
CA LEU A 68 12.05 -2.37 14.73
C LEU A 68 12.81 -2.79 16.00
N PRO A 69 12.42 -3.90 16.66
CA PRO A 69 13.13 -4.38 17.85
C PRO A 69 14.55 -4.82 17.46
N GLU A 70 15.51 -4.68 18.37
CA GLU A 70 16.92 -5.03 18.10
C GLU A 70 17.09 -6.41 17.45
N ILE A 71 16.33 -7.37 17.97
CA ILE A 71 16.26 -8.74 17.46
C ILE A 71 14.82 -9.06 17.08
N ILE A 72 14.66 -9.61 15.88
CA ILE A 72 13.38 -10.13 15.40
C ILE A 72 13.42 -11.65 15.47
N SER A 73 12.41 -12.25 16.11
CA SER A 73 12.26 -13.72 16.27
C SER A 73 11.02 -14.22 15.54
N ASP A 74 11.08 -15.42 14.97
CA ASP A 74 9.94 -16.17 14.47
C ASP A 74 9.42 -17.21 15.50
N GLU A 75 8.41 -18.01 15.13
CA GLU A 75 7.89 -19.10 15.98
C GLU A 75 8.83 -20.33 16.05
N ASN A 76 9.80 -20.44 15.14
CA ASN A 76 10.84 -21.48 15.18
C ASN A 76 12.08 -21.06 16.00
N HIS A 77 12.02 -19.95 16.74
CA HIS A 77 13.09 -19.38 17.58
C HIS A 77 14.33 -18.92 16.83
N ILE A 78 14.20 -18.63 15.55
CA ILE A 78 15.26 -18.10 14.73
C ILE A 78 15.33 -16.58 14.92
N GLN A 79 16.54 -16.09 15.22
CA GLN A 79 16.80 -14.68 15.56
C GLN A 79 17.64 -13.99 14.49
N GLU A 80 17.22 -12.79 14.10
CA GLU A 80 17.99 -11.90 13.21
C GLU A 80 18.01 -10.47 13.75
N ASP A 81 19.09 -9.74 13.47
CA ASP A 81 19.12 -8.31 13.76
C ASP A 81 18.19 -7.54 12.82
N ARG A 82 17.63 -6.44 13.34
CA ARG A 82 16.65 -5.62 12.62
C ARG A 82 17.10 -5.04 11.28
N VAL A 83 18.39 -4.76 11.10
CA VAL A 83 18.92 -4.22 9.83
C VAL A 83 18.93 -5.31 8.77
N THR A 84 19.48 -6.47 9.13
CA THR A 84 19.49 -7.67 8.29
C THR A 84 18.08 -8.08 7.88
N ALA A 85 17.16 -8.13 8.86
CA ALA A 85 15.76 -8.45 8.62
C ALA A 85 15.07 -7.50 7.64
N LEU A 86 15.31 -6.18 7.75
CA LEU A 86 14.76 -5.23 6.79
C LEU A 86 15.41 -5.40 5.42
N CYS A 87 16.71 -5.66 5.35
CA CYS A 87 17.42 -5.93 4.08
C CYS A 87 16.85 -7.16 3.35
N MET A 88 16.49 -8.23 4.08
CA MET A 88 15.83 -9.41 3.52
C MET A 88 14.54 -9.04 2.80
N LEU A 89 13.65 -8.34 3.51
CA LEU A 89 12.38 -7.88 2.98
C LEU A 89 12.58 -6.98 1.76
N LEU A 90 13.46 -5.97 1.88
CA LEU A 90 13.76 -5.04 0.80
C LEU A 90 14.32 -5.75 -0.44
N ARG A 91 15.26 -6.68 -0.26
CA ARG A 91 15.85 -7.45 -1.35
C ARG A 91 14.82 -8.28 -2.09
N ARG A 92 13.88 -8.88 -1.36
CA ARG A 92 12.78 -9.68 -1.92
C ARG A 92 11.83 -8.83 -2.75
N LEU A 93 11.46 -7.67 -2.23
CA LEU A 93 10.53 -6.75 -2.88
C LEU A 93 11.19 -6.01 -4.07
N ALA A 94 12.50 -5.76 -4.00
CA ALA A 94 13.27 -5.05 -5.00
C ALA A 94 13.21 -5.73 -6.38
N TYR A 95 13.30 -7.06 -6.44
CA TYR A 95 13.24 -7.81 -7.70
C TYR A 95 12.81 -9.28 -7.50
N PRO A 96 12.10 -9.90 -8.46
CA PRO A 96 11.78 -11.34 -8.40
C PRO A 96 13.03 -12.21 -8.27
N CYS A 97 13.10 -12.96 -7.19
CA CYS A 97 14.13 -13.97 -6.90
C CYS A 97 13.47 -15.25 -6.37
N ARG A 98 14.15 -16.40 -6.49
CA ARG A 98 13.76 -17.60 -5.76
C ARG A 98 14.26 -17.49 -4.33
N LEU A 99 13.62 -18.21 -3.42
CA LEU A 99 14.06 -18.25 -2.02
C LEU A 99 15.47 -18.82 -1.91
N VAL A 100 15.74 -19.96 -2.58
CA VAL A 100 17.10 -20.56 -2.66
C VAL A 100 18.19 -19.59 -3.15
N ASP A 101 17.84 -18.62 -4.00
CA ASP A 101 18.81 -17.60 -4.44
C ASP A 101 19.16 -16.64 -3.28
N MET A 102 18.16 -16.23 -2.49
CA MET A 102 18.37 -15.41 -1.29
C MET A 102 19.09 -16.19 -0.18
N GLU A 103 18.74 -17.46 0.04
CA GLU A 103 19.45 -18.30 1.01
C GLU A 103 20.92 -18.44 0.64
N ARG A 104 21.23 -18.57 -0.65
CA ARG A 104 22.62 -18.63 -1.12
C ARG A 104 23.33 -17.27 -1.03
N GLU A 105 22.68 -16.18 -1.43
CA GLU A 105 23.25 -14.84 -1.48
C GLU A 105 23.62 -14.35 -0.07
N PHE A 106 22.84 -14.75 0.93
CA PHE A 106 23.00 -14.22 2.28
C PHE A 106 23.16 -15.27 3.39
N GLY A 107 23.10 -16.56 3.06
CA GLY A 107 23.10 -17.64 4.06
C GLY A 107 21.87 -17.62 4.98
N TRP A 108 20.81 -16.93 4.58
CA TRP A 108 19.60 -16.71 5.40
C TRP A 108 18.61 -17.83 5.17
N GLU A 109 18.24 -18.56 6.23
CA GLU A 109 17.16 -19.55 6.17
C GLU A 109 15.83 -18.85 5.95
N ALA A 110 15.00 -19.43 5.09
CA ALA A 110 13.79 -18.82 4.59
C ALA A 110 12.74 -18.47 5.65
N SER A 111 12.81 -18.89 6.91
CA SER A 111 11.71 -18.79 7.90
C SER A 111 11.74 -17.56 8.84
N ARG A 112 12.28 -16.41 8.45
CA ARG A 112 12.64 -15.34 9.42
C ARG A 112 11.84 -14.05 9.24
N VAL A 113 11.23 -13.51 10.30
CA VAL A 113 10.95 -12.06 10.59
C VAL A 113 9.49 -11.72 10.93
N SER A 114 9.25 -11.14 12.12
CA SER A 114 8.01 -10.40 12.44
C SER A 114 8.20 -9.31 13.53
N SER A 115 7.88 -8.04 13.21
CA SER A 115 7.30 -7.00 14.10
C SER A 115 7.54 -5.59 13.56
N ILE A 116 6.50 -5.00 12.95
CA ILE A 116 6.49 -3.59 12.55
C ILE A 116 5.08 -3.03 12.77
N SER A 117 4.93 -1.86 13.38
CA SER A 117 3.65 -1.15 13.44
C SER A 117 3.58 -0.18 12.27
N PHE A 118 2.65 -0.40 11.35
CA PHE A 118 2.48 0.49 10.22
C PHE A 118 1.27 1.40 10.43
N ARG A 119 1.54 2.69 10.59
CA ARG A 119 0.54 3.75 10.81
C ARG A 119 0.59 4.74 9.65
N PHE A 120 -0.56 5.09 9.07
CA PHE A 120 -0.64 6.28 8.22
C PHE A 120 -0.64 7.53 9.11
N ASP A 121 0.08 8.57 8.72
CA ASP A 121 0.16 9.80 9.51
C ASP A 121 -1.23 10.47 9.64
N PRO A 122 -1.84 10.52 10.83
CA PRO A 122 -3.17 11.12 11.04
C PRO A 122 -3.15 12.64 10.82
N HIS A 123 -1.99 13.30 10.97
CA HIS A 123 -1.85 14.74 10.74
C HIS A 123 -2.24 15.14 9.32
N ARG A 124 -2.07 14.22 8.36
CA ARG A 124 -2.45 14.36 6.94
C ARG A 124 -3.93 14.68 6.73
N LEU A 125 -4.77 14.25 7.67
CA LEU A 125 -6.24 14.37 7.62
C LEU A 125 -6.74 15.52 8.51
N THR A 126 -5.84 16.32 9.09
CA THR A 126 -6.23 17.51 9.86
C THR A 126 -6.73 18.64 8.96
N PRO A 127 -7.67 19.48 9.43
CA PRO A 127 -8.21 20.58 8.62
C PRO A 127 -7.15 21.53 8.07
N HIS A 128 -6.12 21.85 8.87
CA HIS A 128 -5.05 22.74 8.46
C HIS A 128 -4.17 22.13 7.36
N LYS A 129 -3.86 20.83 7.45
CA LYS A 129 -3.06 20.14 6.43
C LYS A 129 -3.85 19.96 5.12
N LEU A 130 -5.14 19.66 5.18
CA LEU A 130 -5.99 19.60 3.99
C LEU A 130 -6.14 20.98 3.31
N ALA A 131 -6.22 22.06 4.08
CA ALA A 131 -6.21 23.42 3.55
C ALA A 131 -4.89 23.76 2.86
N GLU A 132 -3.76 23.29 3.40
CA GLU A 132 -2.44 23.42 2.76
C GLU A 132 -2.41 22.68 1.42
N PHE A 133 -2.82 21.41 1.38
CA PHE A 133 -2.88 20.62 0.14
C PHE A 133 -3.77 21.28 -0.92
N THR A 134 -4.93 21.81 -0.51
CA THR A 134 -5.84 22.50 -1.41
C THR A 134 -5.18 23.73 -2.06
N ARG A 135 -4.44 24.54 -1.29
CA ARG A 135 -3.69 25.68 -1.85
C ARG A 135 -2.63 25.24 -2.87
N ILE A 136 -2.02 24.09 -2.66
CA ILE A 136 -1.01 23.54 -3.57
C ILE A 136 -1.63 23.09 -4.89
N PHE A 137 -2.79 22.43 -4.84
CA PHE A 137 -3.56 22.12 -6.06
C PHE A 137 -3.97 23.39 -6.81
N ILE A 138 -4.44 24.42 -6.12
CA ILE A 138 -4.78 25.73 -6.72
C ILE A 138 -3.54 26.35 -7.37
N ALA A 139 -2.40 26.39 -6.67
CA ALA A 139 -1.15 26.94 -7.20
C ALA A 139 -0.66 26.19 -8.45
N LYS A 140 -0.99 24.89 -8.56
CA LYS A 140 -0.69 24.08 -9.75
C LYS A 140 -1.66 24.31 -10.93
N GLY A 141 -2.73 25.08 -10.71
CA GLY A 141 -3.73 25.39 -11.72
C GLY A 141 -4.98 24.52 -11.65
N CYS A 142 -5.27 23.89 -10.51
CA CYS A 142 -6.55 23.21 -10.31
C CYS A 142 -7.68 24.27 -10.31
N PRO A 143 -8.70 24.14 -11.18
CA PRO A 143 -9.82 25.08 -11.24
C PRO A 143 -10.79 24.95 -10.06
N VAL A 144 -10.62 23.94 -9.19
CA VAL A 144 -11.50 23.68 -8.04
C VAL A 144 -10.73 23.96 -6.74
N PRO A 145 -11.13 24.98 -5.95
CA PRO A 145 -10.39 25.41 -4.76
C PRO A 145 -10.70 24.57 -3.52
N SER A 146 -11.02 23.29 -3.70
CA SER A 146 -11.42 22.38 -2.62
C SER A 146 -10.93 20.94 -2.82
N ILE A 147 -10.07 20.68 -3.81
CA ILE A 147 -9.43 19.37 -3.97
C ILE A 147 -8.24 19.27 -3.03
N ALA A 148 -8.21 18.27 -2.15
CA ALA A 148 -7.14 18.05 -1.19
C ALA A 148 -6.33 16.78 -1.43
N ALA A 149 -6.85 15.83 -2.22
CA ALA A 149 -6.12 14.61 -2.61
C ALA A 149 -6.71 13.98 -3.89
N ILE A 150 -6.04 12.97 -4.44
CA ILE A 150 -6.43 12.26 -5.66
C ILE A 150 -6.63 10.78 -5.35
N ILE A 151 -7.67 10.16 -5.88
CA ILE A 151 -7.96 8.73 -5.75
C ILE A 151 -7.93 8.03 -7.11
N ASP A 152 -7.37 6.83 -7.14
CA ASP A 152 -7.50 5.96 -8.32
C ASP A 152 -7.35 4.48 -7.97
N GLY A 153 -7.89 3.62 -8.83
CA GLY A 153 -7.83 2.17 -8.74
C GLY A 153 -6.74 1.57 -9.63
N THR A 154 -6.11 0.48 -9.19
CA THR A 154 -5.18 -0.31 -9.99
C THR A 154 -5.54 -1.79 -9.94
N LEU A 155 -5.24 -2.49 -11.03
CA LEU A 155 -5.29 -3.96 -11.09
C LEU A 155 -3.88 -4.53 -10.95
N LYS A 156 -3.72 -5.54 -10.08
CA LYS A 156 -2.49 -6.34 -9.98
C LYS A 156 -2.74 -7.73 -10.50
N LYS A 157 -2.02 -8.07 -11.57
CA LYS A 157 -2.13 -9.37 -12.23
C LYS A 157 -1.62 -10.47 -11.28
N THR A 158 -2.36 -11.56 -11.21
CA THR A 158 -2.01 -12.74 -10.43
C THR A 158 -1.71 -13.92 -11.35
N ALA A 159 -1.07 -14.94 -10.79
CA ALA A 159 -1.05 -16.26 -11.40
C ALA A 159 -2.50 -16.75 -11.54
N ARG A 160 -2.74 -17.63 -12.51
CA ARG A 160 -4.05 -18.27 -12.65
C ARG A 160 -4.31 -19.16 -11.43
N PRO A 161 -5.36 -18.90 -10.65
CA PRO A 161 -5.68 -19.74 -9.49
C PRO A 161 -6.08 -21.15 -9.94
N SER A 162 -5.72 -22.16 -9.16
CA SER A 162 -6.14 -23.55 -9.40
C SER A 162 -7.60 -23.79 -9.03
N ARG A 163 -8.14 -23.02 -8.06
CA ARG A 163 -9.53 -23.06 -7.59
C ARG A 163 -10.17 -21.69 -7.75
N ASN A 164 -11.49 -21.65 -7.94
CA ASN A 164 -12.28 -20.42 -7.97
C ASN A 164 -11.76 -19.33 -8.93
N GLN A 165 -11.11 -19.71 -10.03
CA GLN A 165 -10.50 -18.79 -11.00
C GLN A 165 -11.44 -17.69 -11.50
N ARG A 166 -12.76 -18.00 -11.62
CA ARG A 166 -13.79 -17.07 -12.10
C ARG A 166 -13.96 -15.86 -11.18
N ILE A 167 -13.63 -15.99 -9.90
CA ILE A 167 -13.70 -14.91 -8.91
C ILE A 167 -12.69 -13.82 -9.26
N LEU A 168 -11.46 -14.21 -9.61
CA LEU A 168 -10.36 -13.29 -9.89
C LEU A 168 -10.23 -12.88 -11.36
N PHE A 169 -10.97 -13.53 -12.26
CA PHE A 169 -10.92 -13.21 -13.68
C PHE A 169 -11.66 -11.91 -14.02
N ASN A 170 -10.92 -10.90 -14.46
CA ASN A 170 -11.47 -9.65 -15.00
C ASN A 170 -11.74 -9.82 -16.50
N GLY A 171 -13.01 -9.83 -16.90
CA GLY A 171 -13.41 -10.04 -18.30
C GLY A 171 -13.05 -8.90 -19.26
N TRP A 172 -12.95 -7.66 -18.76
CA TRP A 172 -12.58 -6.50 -19.57
C TRP A 172 -11.10 -6.53 -19.95
N LYS A 173 -10.21 -6.76 -18.98
CA LYS A 173 -8.76 -6.87 -19.19
C LYS A 173 -8.31 -8.27 -19.62
N ARG A 174 -9.18 -9.29 -19.49
CA ARG A 174 -8.92 -10.70 -19.78
C ARG A 174 -7.72 -11.27 -19.02
N ILE A 175 -7.60 -10.91 -17.74
CA ILE A 175 -6.52 -11.36 -16.83
C ILE A 175 -7.11 -11.81 -15.49
N HIS A 176 -6.38 -12.65 -14.76
CA HIS A 176 -6.63 -12.86 -13.33
C HIS A 176 -5.94 -11.75 -12.56
N CYS A 177 -6.67 -11.07 -11.69
CA CYS A 177 -6.13 -9.95 -10.94
C CYS A 177 -6.85 -9.68 -9.63
N LEU A 178 -6.14 -8.98 -8.76
CA LEU A 178 -6.68 -8.29 -7.59
C LEU A 178 -6.77 -6.79 -7.90
N LYS A 179 -7.73 -6.09 -7.29
CA LYS A 179 -7.94 -4.66 -7.45
C LYS A 179 -7.62 -3.93 -6.16
N TYR A 180 -6.90 -2.83 -6.25
CA TYR A 180 -6.51 -1.95 -5.15
C TYR A 180 -6.91 -0.53 -5.48
N HIS A 181 -7.13 0.32 -4.49
CA HIS A 181 -7.18 1.76 -4.73
C HIS A 181 -6.29 2.51 -3.74
N LEU A 182 -5.81 3.69 -4.13
CA LEU A 182 -4.96 4.54 -3.32
C LEU A 182 -5.52 5.96 -3.32
N VAL A 183 -5.34 6.66 -2.20
CA VAL A 183 -5.49 8.12 -2.14
C VAL A 183 -4.10 8.73 -1.94
N VAL A 184 -3.76 9.70 -2.78
CA VAL A 184 -2.44 10.34 -2.82
C VAL A 184 -2.59 11.84 -2.60
N SER A 185 -1.79 12.37 -1.68
CA SER A 185 -1.69 13.79 -1.37
C SER A 185 -0.62 14.47 -2.25
N PRO A 186 -0.61 15.82 -2.37
CA PRO A 186 0.25 16.51 -3.34
C PRO A 186 1.76 16.45 -3.02
N ASP A 187 2.18 16.12 -1.80
CA ASP A 187 3.57 15.77 -1.51
C ASP A 187 3.92 14.33 -1.90
N GLY A 188 3.01 13.61 -2.56
CA GLY A 188 3.24 12.24 -3.01
C GLY A 188 3.15 11.20 -1.90
N ILE A 189 2.66 11.56 -0.71
CA ILE A 189 2.36 10.55 0.30
C ILE A 189 1.02 9.89 -0.02
N ILE A 190 1.03 8.56 -0.02
CA ILE A 190 -0.18 7.73 -0.02
C ILE A 190 -0.79 7.85 1.37
N ILE A 191 -2.00 8.41 1.46
CA ILE A 191 -2.70 8.66 2.73
C ILE A 191 -3.82 7.66 3.02
N HIS A 192 -4.17 6.84 2.02
CA HIS A 192 -5.13 5.74 2.17
C HIS A 192 -4.87 4.67 1.11
N VAL A 193 -5.09 3.42 1.48
CA VAL A 193 -5.05 2.25 0.60
C VAL A 193 -6.03 1.20 1.11
N TYR A 194 -6.74 0.54 0.20
CA TYR A 194 -7.62 -0.57 0.53
C TYR A 194 -7.59 -1.62 -0.57
N SER A 195 -7.59 -2.91 -0.15
CA SER A 195 -7.55 -4.17 -0.93
C SER A 195 -6.73 -5.26 -0.18
N PRO A 196 -6.73 -6.57 -0.54
CA PRO A 196 -7.20 -7.28 -1.76
C PRO A 196 -8.71 -7.27 -2.00
N VAL A 197 -9.16 -6.81 -3.18
CA VAL A 197 -10.54 -7.02 -3.71
C VAL A 197 -10.47 -7.77 -5.04
N GLU A 198 -11.52 -8.49 -5.43
CA GLU A 198 -11.51 -9.26 -6.66
C GLU A 198 -11.46 -8.34 -7.90
N GLY A 199 -10.55 -8.63 -8.83
CA GLY A 199 -10.22 -7.73 -9.93
C GLY A 199 -11.37 -7.36 -10.87
N ARG A 200 -12.45 -8.15 -10.88
CA ARG A 200 -13.66 -7.94 -11.70
C ARG A 200 -14.61 -6.88 -11.14
N ARG A 201 -14.48 -6.50 -9.86
CA ARG A 201 -15.36 -5.51 -9.21
C ARG A 201 -15.15 -4.11 -9.80
N HIS A 202 -16.19 -3.29 -9.79
CA HIS A 202 -16.10 -1.90 -10.22
C HIS A 202 -15.39 -1.05 -9.14
N ASP A 203 -14.73 0.05 -9.49
CA ASP A 203 -14.02 0.90 -8.50
C ASP A 203 -14.98 1.49 -7.46
N ALA A 204 -16.23 1.77 -7.85
CA ALA A 204 -17.31 2.13 -6.94
C ALA A 204 -17.59 1.07 -5.84
N THR A 205 -17.43 -0.22 -6.16
CA THR A 205 -17.58 -1.30 -5.16
C THR A 205 -16.43 -1.25 -4.17
N VAL A 206 -15.19 -1.12 -4.65
CA VAL A 206 -14.00 -1.00 -3.80
C VAL A 206 -14.10 0.21 -2.88
N LEU A 207 -14.56 1.35 -3.42
CA LEU A 207 -14.81 2.55 -2.63
C LEU A 207 -15.82 2.29 -1.50
N LYS A 208 -16.94 1.63 -1.80
CA LYS A 208 -17.97 1.33 -0.79
C LYS A 208 -17.42 0.40 0.29
N GLU A 209 -16.70 -0.65 -0.08
CA GLU A 209 -16.15 -1.64 0.85
C GLU A 209 -14.99 -1.09 1.69
N SER A 210 -14.28 -0.08 1.18
CA SER A 210 -13.11 0.49 1.87
C SER A 210 -13.41 1.26 3.16
N GLY A 211 -14.67 1.64 3.40
CA GLY A 211 -15.02 2.57 4.49
C GLY A 211 -14.49 4.00 4.27
N LEU A 212 -13.83 4.29 3.13
CA LEU A 212 -13.24 5.60 2.85
C LEU A 212 -14.27 6.73 2.92
N LEU A 213 -15.52 6.48 2.52
CA LEU A 213 -16.56 7.51 2.57
C LEU A 213 -16.80 8.06 3.99
N ASP A 214 -16.74 7.20 5.00
CA ASP A 214 -16.94 7.61 6.39
C ASP A 214 -15.77 8.46 6.89
N ILE A 215 -14.55 8.12 6.47
CA ILE A 215 -13.33 8.91 6.76
C ILE A 215 -13.42 10.28 6.11
N LEU A 216 -13.83 10.34 4.84
CA LEU A 216 -13.99 11.61 4.15
C LEU A 216 -15.06 12.47 4.83
N ASP A 217 -16.20 11.89 5.20
CA ASP A 217 -17.28 12.61 5.89
C ASP A 217 -16.86 13.13 7.26
N LYS A 218 -16.01 12.40 7.99
CA LYS A 218 -15.50 12.84 9.29
C LYS A 218 -14.37 13.87 9.19
N HIS A 219 -13.45 13.72 8.23
CA HIS A 219 -12.17 14.44 8.26
C HIS A 219 -11.91 15.41 7.10
N PHE A 220 -12.60 15.31 5.96
CA PHE A 220 -12.35 16.18 4.79
C PHE A 220 -13.02 17.55 4.90
N TRP A 221 -12.67 18.29 5.95
CA TRP A 221 -13.14 19.64 6.25
C TRP A 221 -11.98 20.59 6.48
N GLY A 222 -12.13 21.84 6.08
CA GLY A 222 -11.17 22.89 6.35
C GLY A 222 -11.38 23.57 7.70
N PRO A 223 -10.44 24.44 8.13
CA PRO A 223 -10.45 25.04 9.47
C PRO A 223 -11.69 25.87 9.77
N ASN A 224 -12.43 26.33 8.76
CA ASN A 224 -13.65 27.11 8.92
C ASN A 224 -14.92 26.28 8.64
N GLY A 225 -14.80 24.96 8.56
CA GLY A 225 -15.90 24.05 8.23
C GLY A 225 -16.23 23.99 6.74
N GLU A 226 -15.38 24.53 5.86
CA GLU A 226 -15.54 24.35 4.42
C GLU A 226 -15.27 22.91 4.01
N ARG A 227 -15.97 22.43 2.98
CA ARG A 227 -15.83 21.04 2.54
C ARG A 227 -14.68 20.88 1.55
N TYR A 228 -13.85 19.85 1.77
CA TYR A 228 -12.85 19.40 0.81
C TYR A 228 -13.20 18.07 0.17
N PHE A 229 -12.56 17.80 -0.96
CA PHE A 229 -12.88 16.69 -1.84
C PHE A 229 -11.61 15.96 -2.27
N ILE A 230 -11.76 14.66 -2.52
CA ILE A 230 -10.82 13.91 -3.35
C ILE A 230 -11.29 13.93 -4.80
N TYR A 231 -10.34 13.95 -5.73
CA TYR A 231 -10.62 13.86 -7.15
C TYR A 231 -10.27 12.47 -7.69
N GLY A 232 -11.21 11.82 -8.37
CA GLY A 232 -11.03 10.48 -8.93
C GLY A 232 -11.39 10.39 -10.40
N ASP A 233 -11.14 9.22 -10.97
CA ASP A 233 -11.47 8.90 -12.35
C ASP A 233 -12.99 8.84 -12.61
N PRO A 234 -13.42 8.67 -13.87
CA PRO A 234 -14.83 8.51 -14.20
C PRO A 234 -15.49 7.22 -13.68
N ALA A 235 -14.79 6.28 -13.05
CA ALA A 235 -15.41 5.13 -12.41
C ALA A 235 -16.00 5.51 -11.04
N TYR A 236 -15.48 6.56 -10.39
CA TYR A 236 -16.02 7.10 -9.15
C TYR A 236 -17.29 7.93 -9.41
N GLN A 237 -18.26 7.83 -8.49
CA GLN A 237 -19.47 8.65 -8.51
C GLN A 237 -19.21 9.93 -7.71
N THR A 238 -19.61 11.07 -8.27
CA THR A 238 -19.56 12.35 -7.55
C THR A 238 -20.48 12.27 -6.33
N GLY A 239 -19.97 12.67 -5.17
CA GLY A 239 -20.67 12.56 -3.89
C GLY A 239 -20.28 13.68 -2.93
N ALA A 240 -20.56 13.50 -1.64
CA ALA A 240 -20.33 14.53 -0.61
C ALA A 240 -18.89 15.06 -0.61
N HIS A 241 -17.91 14.16 -0.69
CA HIS A 241 -16.47 14.46 -0.66
C HIS A 241 -15.67 13.90 -1.86
N ILE A 242 -16.36 13.50 -2.93
CA ILE A 242 -15.71 12.95 -4.12
C ILE A 242 -16.14 13.74 -5.36
N MET A 243 -15.17 14.16 -6.15
CA MET A 243 -15.37 14.75 -7.47
C MET A 243 -14.78 13.86 -8.56
N ALA A 244 -15.42 13.86 -9.73
CA ALA A 244 -15.00 13.10 -10.90
C ALA A 244 -15.21 13.93 -12.19
N PRO A 245 -14.52 13.58 -13.30
CA PRO A 245 -14.72 14.22 -14.59
C PRO A 245 -16.19 14.26 -15.03
N TYR A 246 -16.56 15.27 -15.81
CA TYR A 246 -17.84 15.24 -16.54
C TYR A 246 -17.87 14.06 -17.53
N LYS A 247 -18.98 13.31 -17.55
CA LYS A 247 -19.19 12.13 -18.40
C LYS A 247 -20.27 12.37 -19.45
N GLY A 248 -20.24 11.62 -20.55
CA GLY A 248 -21.27 11.62 -21.58
C GLY A 248 -20.72 11.77 -23.01
N ALA A 249 -21.48 11.30 -24.00
CA ALA A 249 -21.07 11.33 -25.41
C ALA A 249 -20.96 12.75 -25.98
N HIS A 250 -21.72 13.70 -25.43
CA HIS A 250 -21.80 15.08 -25.92
C HIS A 250 -21.44 16.08 -24.82
N LEU A 251 -20.15 16.18 -24.51
CA LEU A 251 -19.63 17.22 -23.62
C LEU A 251 -19.52 18.56 -24.34
N THR A 252 -20.01 19.63 -23.70
CA THR A 252 -19.76 21.00 -24.14
C THR A 252 -18.27 21.30 -24.15
N GLU A 253 -17.87 22.35 -24.89
CA GLU A 253 -16.47 22.77 -24.95
C GLU A 253 -15.92 23.12 -23.58
N ASP A 254 -16.68 23.85 -22.76
CA ASP A 254 -16.30 24.21 -21.39
C ASP A 254 -16.06 22.97 -20.51
N LYS A 255 -16.91 21.94 -20.60
CA LYS A 255 -16.74 20.70 -19.84
C LYS A 255 -15.49 19.93 -20.29
N ARG A 256 -15.18 19.95 -21.59
CA ARG A 256 -13.94 19.37 -22.12
C ARG A 256 -12.70 20.14 -21.66
N ALA A 257 -12.76 21.47 -21.69
CA ALA A 257 -11.68 22.33 -21.20
C ALA A 257 -11.43 22.11 -19.70
N TRP A 258 -12.50 22.01 -18.89
CA TRP A 258 -12.41 21.71 -17.47
C TRP A 258 -11.83 20.31 -17.21
N ASN A 259 -12.34 19.27 -17.89
CA ASN A 259 -11.79 17.91 -17.77
C ASN A 259 -10.30 17.86 -18.15
N ALA A 260 -9.88 18.60 -19.18
CA ALA A 260 -8.48 18.68 -19.60
C ALA A 260 -7.58 19.35 -18.55
N GLN A 261 -8.07 20.35 -17.83
CA GLN A 261 -7.34 20.95 -16.70
C GLN A 261 -7.24 19.96 -15.54
N MET A 262 -8.34 19.29 -15.19
CA MET A 262 -8.37 18.34 -14.08
C MET A 262 -7.56 17.06 -14.35
N SER A 263 -7.45 16.61 -15.60
CA SER A 263 -6.63 15.45 -15.97
C SER A 263 -5.17 15.63 -15.52
N LYS A 264 -4.60 16.83 -15.69
CA LYS A 264 -3.22 17.14 -15.25
C LYS A 264 -3.05 17.12 -13.74
N ILE A 265 -4.14 17.35 -13.01
CA ILE A 265 -4.17 17.28 -11.56
C ILE A 265 -4.29 15.82 -11.11
N GLN A 266 -4.91 14.95 -11.91
CA GLN A 266 -5.10 13.54 -11.60
C GLN A 266 -3.87 12.67 -11.90
N GLU A 267 -3.10 12.97 -12.96
CA GLU A 267 -1.88 12.23 -13.38
C GLU A 267 -0.95 11.73 -12.24
N PRO A 268 -0.72 12.47 -11.14
CA PRO A 268 0.18 12.05 -10.06
C PRO A 268 -0.20 10.74 -9.35
N VAL A 269 -1.48 10.35 -9.33
CA VAL A 269 -1.88 9.05 -8.76
C VAL A 269 -1.40 7.89 -9.65
N GLU A 270 -1.39 8.07 -10.97
CA GLU A 270 -0.84 7.09 -11.91
C GLU A 270 0.68 7.00 -11.78
N TRP A 271 1.35 8.14 -11.57
CA TRP A 271 2.78 8.16 -11.29
C TRP A 271 3.10 7.43 -9.99
N MET A 272 2.25 7.54 -8.97
CA MET A 272 2.42 6.79 -7.73
C MET A 272 2.33 5.28 -7.95
N PHE A 273 1.35 4.80 -8.71
CA PHE A 273 1.29 3.37 -9.07
C PHE A 273 2.54 2.91 -9.83
N LYS A 274 3.05 3.75 -10.73
CA LYS A 274 4.29 3.49 -11.46
C LYS A 274 5.48 3.45 -10.51
N GLU A 275 5.56 4.36 -9.55
CA GLU A 275 6.63 4.44 -8.55
C GLU A 275 6.69 3.17 -7.71
N VAL A 276 5.56 2.76 -7.12
CA VAL A 276 5.46 1.50 -6.33
C VAL A 276 5.98 0.31 -7.14
N ASN A 277 5.58 0.17 -8.41
CA ASN A 277 6.03 -0.92 -9.27
C ASN A 277 7.47 -0.75 -9.79
N SER A 278 8.02 0.45 -9.74
CA SER A 278 9.39 0.73 -10.19
C SER A 278 10.39 0.45 -9.09
N VAL A 279 10.09 0.91 -7.88
CA VAL A 279 10.87 0.64 -6.68
C VAL A 279 10.81 -0.87 -6.36
N PHE A 280 9.62 -1.46 -6.32
CA PHE A 280 9.42 -2.85 -5.95
C PHE A 280 9.00 -3.72 -7.14
N LYS A 281 9.98 -4.13 -7.96
CA LYS A 281 9.73 -4.91 -9.19
C LYS A 281 9.11 -6.28 -8.94
N PHE A 282 9.23 -6.81 -7.72
CA PHE A 282 8.59 -8.06 -7.31
C PHE A 282 7.09 -8.10 -7.67
N LEU A 283 6.40 -6.97 -7.55
CA LEU A 283 4.98 -6.81 -7.83
C LEU A 283 4.59 -7.05 -9.29
N ASN A 284 5.53 -6.90 -10.22
CA ASN A 284 5.26 -7.06 -11.65
C ASN A 284 5.34 -8.52 -12.11
N PHE A 285 5.85 -9.42 -11.25
CA PHE A 285 5.99 -10.83 -11.59
C PHE A 285 4.77 -11.61 -11.12
N SER A 286 3.74 -11.58 -11.97
CA SER A 286 2.42 -12.18 -11.70
C SER A 286 2.46 -13.66 -11.35
N GLU A 287 3.45 -14.38 -11.86
CA GLU A 287 3.68 -15.81 -11.68
C GLU A 287 3.99 -16.17 -10.21
N ASN A 288 4.52 -15.21 -9.44
CA ASN A 288 4.73 -15.32 -8.00
C ASN A 288 3.58 -14.73 -7.16
N GLN A 289 2.56 -14.16 -7.79
CA GLN A 289 1.36 -13.65 -7.13
C GLN A 289 0.29 -14.74 -7.15
N LYS A 290 0.49 -15.81 -6.37
CA LYS A 290 -0.34 -17.02 -6.37
C LYS A 290 -1.41 -16.93 -5.29
N VAL A 291 -2.61 -16.46 -5.61
CA VAL A 291 -3.71 -16.42 -4.63
C VAL A 291 -4.02 -17.84 -4.14
N LEU A 292 -4.29 -17.98 -2.83
CA LEU A 292 -4.43 -19.25 -2.06
C LEU A 292 -3.11 -19.93 -1.67
N LEU A 293 -1.98 -19.49 -2.22
CA LEU A 293 -0.64 -20.01 -1.90
C LEU A 293 0.31 -18.87 -1.49
N SER A 294 -0.18 -17.63 -1.55
CA SER A 294 0.57 -16.45 -1.17
C SER A 294 -0.32 -15.30 -0.68
N PRO A 295 0.14 -14.47 0.27
CA PRO A 295 -0.60 -13.32 0.74
C PRO A 295 -0.38 -12.16 -0.23
N CYS A 296 -0.87 -12.31 -1.46
CA CYS A 296 -0.75 -11.31 -2.52
C CYS A 296 -1.22 -9.91 -2.07
N GLY A 297 -2.20 -9.85 -1.15
CA GLY A 297 -2.60 -8.61 -0.49
C GLY A 297 -1.42 -7.91 0.19
N LEU A 298 -0.76 -8.62 1.11
CA LEU A 298 0.37 -8.11 1.89
C LEU A 298 1.58 -7.77 1.03
N PHE A 299 1.84 -8.60 0.03
CA PHE A 299 2.91 -8.36 -0.94
C PHE A 299 2.74 -7.02 -1.63
N TYR A 300 1.53 -6.48 -1.78
CA TYR A 300 1.31 -5.14 -2.29
C TYR A 300 1.31 -4.05 -1.23
N MET A 301 0.68 -4.31 -0.07
CA MET A 301 0.53 -3.32 1.00
C MET A 301 1.86 -2.84 1.58
N VAL A 302 2.81 -3.76 1.79
CA VAL A 302 4.12 -3.43 2.36
C VAL A 302 4.94 -2.53 1.42
N PRO A 303 5.11 -2.86 0.12
CA PRO A 303 5.65 -1.95 -0.87
C PRO A 303 4.99 -0.58 -0.96
N VAL A 304 3.65 -0.51 -0.87
CA VAL A 304 2.92 0.77 -0.88
C VAL A 304 3.42 1.67 0.25
N LEU A 305 3.57 1.14 1.45
CA LEU A 305 4.05 1.92 2.58
C LEU A 305 5.55 2.25 2.49
N LEU A 306 6.38 1.28 2.10
CA LEU A 306 7.80 1.55 1.87
C LEU A 306 8.01 2.57 0.73
N THR A 307 7.03 2.74 -0.16
CA THR A 307 7.04 3.81 -1.17
C THR A 307 6.81 5.19 -0.55
N ASN A 308 6.09 5.32 0.56
CA ASN A 308 6.02 6.58 1.30
C ASN A 308 7.38 6.94 1.90
N ALA A 309 8.05 5.98 2.54
CA ALA A 309 9.43 6.14 2.99
C ALA A 309 10.39 6.53 1.86
N HIS A 310 10.30 5.84 0.72
CA HIS A 310 11.08 6.18 -0.48
C HIS A 310 10.74 7.57 -1.01
N THR A 311 9.47 7.98 -0.95
CA THR A 311 9.04 9.33 -1.36
C THR A 311 9.67 10.41 -0.48
N ILE A 312 9.71 10.18 0.82
CA ILE A 312 10.33 11.07 1.81
C ILE A 312 11.84 11.22 1.54
N LEU A 313 12.53 10.11 1.29
CA LEU A 313 13.99 10.09 1.19
C LEU A 313 14.54 10.50 -0.19
N HIS A 314 13.85 10.14 -1.28
CA HIS A 314 14.35 10.35 -2.65
C HIS A 314 13.59 11.44 -3.43
N LEU A 315 12.47 11.93 -2.88
CA LEU A 315 11.65 13.01 -3.44
C LEU A 315 11.28 12.76 -4.93
N PRO A 316 10.43 11.79 -5.27
CA PRO A 316 10.12 11.40 -6.65
C PRO A 316 9.27 12.45 -7.39
N GLN A 317 8.72 12.09 -8.55
CA GLN A 317 8.07 13.03 -9.47
C GLN A 317 6.92 13.84 -8.84
N THR A 318 6.05 13.22 -8.06
CA THR A 318 4.84 13.87 -7.51
C THR A 318 5.14 15.08 -6.62
N PRO A 319 5.94 14.97 -5.54
CA PRO A 319 6.26 16.13 -4.70
C PRO A 319 6.98 17.24 -5.48
N ARG A 320 7.85 16.89 -6.43
CA ARG A 320 8.53 17.87 -7.31
C ARG A 320 7.54 18.58 -8.23
N TYR A 321 6.56 17.86 -8.77
CA TYR A 321 5.56 18.40 -9.68
C TYR A 321 4.67 19.44 -8.98
N PHE A 322 4.25 19.16 -7.75
CA PHE A 322 3.44 20.07 -6.96
C PHE A 322 4.25 21.11 -6.18
N ASN A 323 5.58 20.96 -6.12
CA ASN A 323 6.44 21.75 -5.26
C ASN A 323 5.98 21.66 -3.79
N CYS A 324 5.69 20.44 -3.33
CA CYS A 324 5.19 20.11 -2.00
C CYS A 324 6.15 19.14 -1.33
N THR A 325 6.79 19.59 -0.26
CA THR A 325 7.79 18.80 0.47
C THR A 325 7.09 17.73 1.32
N PRO A 326 7.46 16.45 1.17
CA PRO A 326 6.99 15.38 2.06
C PRO A 326 7.39 15.64 3.52
N PRO A 327 6.71 15.00 4.49
CA PRO A 327 7.14 15.01 5.88
C PRO A 327 8.49 14.30 6.03
N SER A 328 9.17 14.51 7.15
CA SER A 328 10.28 13.66 7.57
C SER A 328 9.78 12.25 7.94
N LEU A 329 10.70 11.27 7.97
CA LEU A 329 10.36 9.91 8.44
C LEU A 329 9.80 9.94 9.86
N ASN A 330 10.36 10.78 10.75
CA ASN A 330 9.91 10.90 12.13
C ASN A 330 8.50 11.50 12.21
N GLU A 331 8.21 12.58 11.47
CA GLU A 331 6.85 13.14 11.42
C GLU A 331 5.84 12.12 10.89
N TYR A 332 6.22 11.33 9.86
CA TYR A 332 5.31 10.36 9.27
C TYR A 332 5.04 9.15 10.16
N PHE A 333 6.08 8.52 10.72
CA PHE A 333 5.93 7.29 11.51
C PHE A 333 5.70 7.52 13.01
N HIS A 334 6.16 8.65 13.56
CA HIS A 334 6.09 8.97 14.99
C HIS A 334 5.41 10.30 15.30
N GLY A 335 4.81 10.97 14.31
CA GLY A 335 4.09 12.23 14.53
C GLY A 335 3.12 12.16 15.72
N ASP A 336 2.91 13.30 16.37
CA ASP A 336 2.04 13.36 17.55
C ASP A 336 0.63 12.86 17.22
N ALA A 337 0.00 12.27 18.23
CA ALA A 337 -1.44 12.02 18.21
C ALA A 337 -2.17 13.30 17.83
N VAL A 338 -3.16 13.19 16.94
CA VAL A 338 -4.07 14.32 16.70
C VAL A 338 -5.15 14.31 17.78
N ASP A 339 -5.81 15.44 18.02
CA ASP A 339 -6.94 15.54 18.96
C ASP A 339 -8.22 14.83 18.43
N ASP A 340 -8.09 13.61 17.91
CA ASP A 340 -9.14 12.71 17.43
C ASP A 340 -8.71 11.25 17.64
N GLU A 341 -9.10 10.68 18.78
CA GLU A 341 -8.72 9.31 19.18
C GLU A 341 -9.18 8.23 18.18
N ASP A 342 -10.33 8.44 17.50
CA ASP A 342 -10.80 7.47 16.52
C ASP A 342 -9.96 7.54 15.24
N LEU A 343 -9.52 8.73 14.82
CA LEU A 343 -8.65 8.90 13.66
C LEU A 343 -7.29 8.24 13.90
N ASP A 344 -6.73 8.44 15.10
CA ASP A 344 -5.50 7.76 15.51
C ASP A 344 -5.68 6.24 15.55
N ALA A 345 -6.79 5.74 16.07
CA ALA A 345 -7.11 4.30 16.08
C ALA A 345 -7.32 3.75 14.66
N TRP A 346 -7.95 4.51 13.77
CA TRP A 346 -8.17 4.14 12.39
C TRP A 346 -6.85 4.02 11.60
N CYS A 347 -5.97 5.03 11.72
CA CYS A 347 -4.64 5.02 11.10
C CYS A 347 -3.77 3.84 11.53
N MET A 348 -4.08 3.23 12.68
CA MET A 348 -3.43 2.03 13.23
C MET A 348 -4.07 0.71 12.77
N THR A 349 -5.29 0.74 12.22
CA THR A 349 -6.10 -0.46 11.92
C THR A 349 -6.39 -0.67 10.43
N ALA A 350 -6.47 0.40 9.63
CA ALA A 350 -6.75 0.31 8.20
C ALA A 350 -5.48 0.01 7.39
N PRO A 351 -5.33 -1.17 6.71
CA PRO A 351 -6.31 -2.21 6.34
C PRO A 351 -5.86 -3.62 6.79
N TRP A 352 -5.25 -3.71 7.97
CA TRP A 352 -4.52 -4.91 8.42
C TRP A 352 -5.42 -5.97 9.04
N THR A 353 -6.69 -5.65 9.29
CA THR A 353 -7.69 -6.62 9.73
C THR A 353 -8.23 -7.37 8.52
N ALA A 354 -7.94 -8.66 8.44
CA ALA A 354 -8.80 -9.57 7.71
C ALA A 354 -10.23 -9.34 8.23
N MET A 355 -11.17 -9.05 7.34
CA MET A 355 -12.58 -9.13 7.71
C MET A 355 -12.83 -10.59 8.08
N ASP A 356 -13.27 -10.83 9.32
CA ASP A 356 -13.89 -12.10 9.64
C ASP A 356 -15.00 -12.29 8.62
N SER A 357 -14.89 -13.33 7.79
CA SER A 357 -15.99 -13.73 6.94
C SER A 357 -17.16 -13.97 7.87
N ALA A 358 -18.21 -13.17 7.76
CA ALA A 358 -19.49 -13.56 8.28
C ALA A 358 -19.78 -14.93 7.66
N GLU A 359 -19.78 -15.96 8.51
CA GLU A 359 -20.37 -17.24 8.17
C GLU A 359 -21.82 -16.92 7.83
N ASP A 360 -22.12 -16.76 6.54
CA ASP A 360 -23.49 -16.87 6.04
C ASP A 360 -23.85 -18.34 6.20
N ASP A 361 -24.30 -18.68 7.43
CA ASP A 361 -25.14 -19.81 7.71
C ASP A 361 -26.47 -19.59 6.96
N SER A 362 -26.46 -19.87 5.66
CA SER A 362 -27.68 -20.25 4.96
C SER A 362 -27.50 -21.67 4.45
N ASP A 363 -27.61 -22.60 5.40
CA ASP A 363 -28.13 -23.92 5.12
C ASP A 363 -29.47 -23.77 4.38
N GLY A 364 -29.48 -24.30 3.17
CA GLY A 364 -30.64 -24.37 2.30
C GLY A 364 -30.47 -25.56 1.39
N GLU A 365 -30.44 -26.75 2.01
CA GLU A 365 -30.68 -28.02 1.34
C GLU A 365 -31.93 -27.91 0.45
N GLY A 366 -31.80 -28.42 -0.76
CA GLY A 366 -32.84 -28.47 -1.77
C GLY A 366 -32.35 -29.29 -2.94
N GLU A 367 -32.02 -30.56 -2.66
CA GLU A 367 -32.08 -31.64 -3.64
C GLU A 367 -33.55 -31.87 -4.05
N ASP A 368 -33.70 -32.63 -5.15
CA ASP A 368 -34.92 -33.18 -5.74
C ASP A 368 -35.73 -32.24 -6.65
N GLU A 369 -36.24 -32.65 -7.81
CA GLU A 369 -36.07 -33.76 -8.74
C GLU A 369 -36.97 -33.38 -9.96
N GLU A 370 -36.93 -34.21 -10.99
CA GLU A 370 -37.58 -34.13 -12.30
C GLU A 370 -39.07 -33.70 -12.34
N GLU A 371 -39.43 -32.82 -13.29
CA GLU A 371 -40.35 -33.11 -14.43
C GLU A 371 -40.34 -31.97 -15.48
#